data_AF-A0AAU0WFV5-F1
#
_entry.id   AF-A0AAU0WFV5-F1
#
_cell.length_a   1.000
_cell.length_b   1.000
_cell.length_c   1.000
_cell.angle_alpha   90.00
_cell.angle_beta   90.00
_cell.angle_gamma   90.00
#
_symmetry.space_group_name_H-M   'P 1'
#
loop_
_entity.id
_entity.type
_entity.pdbx_description
1 polymer ?
#
loop_
_entity_poly.entity_id
_entity_poly.type
_entity_poly.pdbx_seq_one_letter_code
_entity_poly.pdbx_strand_id
1 'polypeptide(L)'
;MIGDRLLVLRTSLSEIERSAVLSWDPRTGRQTPYLLFDLLSDGEAELGDATQSDIVVEQGGVFFAKRELAADDKHPKDAVLSVLGIGSAETS
;
A
#
# COMPACT_ATOMS: atom_id res chain seq x y z
N MET A 1 1.50 -7.74 -11.80
CA MET A 1 0.46 -8.61 -12.41
C MET A 1 0.47 -9.94 -11.70
N ILE A 2 -0.69 -10.56 -11.52
CA ILE A 2 -0.81 -11.97 -11.11
C ILE A 2 -1.45 -12.70 -12.29
N GLY A 3 -0.66 -13.40 -13.09
CA GLY A 3 -1.10 -13.93 -14.40
C GLY A 3 -1.58 -12.80 -15.31
N ASP A 4 -2.78 -12.96 -15.91
CA ASP A 4 -3.41 -11.97 -16.80
C ASP A 4 -4.18 -10.86 -16.05
N ARG A 5 -4.07 -10.80 -14.72
CA ARG A 5 -4.79 -9.82 -13.90
C ARG A 5 -3.87 -8.70 -13.42
N LEU A 6 -4.43 -7.50 -13.41
CA LEU A 6 -3.78 -6.31 -12.91
C LEU A 6 -3.93 -6.24 -11.40
N LEU A 7 -2.88 -5.79 -10.72
CA LEU A 7 -2.95 -5.41 -9.32
C LEU A 7 -3.20 -3.91 -9.26
N VAL A 8 -4.22 -3.51 -8.51
CA VAL A 8 -4.65 -2.12 -8.39
C VAL A 8 -4.66 -1.75 -6.92
N LEU A 9 -3.96 -0.68 -6.56
CA LEU A 9 -4.15 -0.02 -5.28
C LEU A 9 -5.40 0.86 -5.39
N ARG A 10 -6.39 0.60 -4.54
CA ARG A 10 -7.49 1.51 -4.27
C ARG A 10 -7.25 2.17 -2.93
N THR A 11 -6.97 3.46 -2.96
CA THR A 11 -6.94 4.26 -1.73
C THR A 11 -8.35 4.48 -1.22
N SER A 12 -8.50 4.49 0.10
CA SER A 12 -9.74 4.90 0.75
C SER A 12 -10.11 6.34 0.35
N LEU A 13 -11.38 6.57 0.06
CA LEU A 13 -11.95 7.91 -0.15
C LEU A 13 -12.83 8.37 1.03
N SER A 14 -13.02 7.53 2.05
CA SER A 14 -13.86 7.83 3.22
C SER A 14 -13.54 6.92 4.40
N GLU A 15 -13.95 7.32 5.61
CA GLU A 15 -13.78 6.52 6.85
C GLU A 15 -14.51 5.17 6.84
N ILE A 16 -15.42 4.95 5.89
CA ILE A 16 -16.20 3.71 5.76
C ILE A 16 -15.51 2.72 4.81
N GLU A 17 -14.83 3.23 3.77
CA GLU A 17 -14.19 2.39 2.77
C GLU A 17 -12.73 2.16 3.11
N ARG A 18 -12.35 0.90 3.34
CA ARG A 18 -10.94 0.56 3.53
C ARG A 18 -10.16 0.65 2.22
N SER A 19 -8.90 1.07 2.34
CA SER A 19 -7.93 0.91 1.26
C SER A 19 -7.76 -0.59 0.94
N ALA A 20 -7.42 -0.88 -0.31
CA ALA A 20 -7.31 -2.25 -0.75
C ALA A 20 -6.30 -2.42 -1.88
N VAL A 21 -5.63 -3.56 -1.89
CA VAL A 21 -5.03 -4.09 -3.12
C VAL A 21 -6.04 -5.06 -3.73
N LEU A 22 -6.38 -4.82 -4.99
CA LEU A 22 -7.39 -5.56 -5.74
C LEU A 22 -6.73 -6.26 -6.91
N SER A 23 -7.13 -7.50 -7.16
CA SER A 23 -6.96 -8.13 -8.46
C SER A 23 -8.08 -7.65 -9.38
N TRP A 24 -7.73 -7.06 -10.51
CA TRP A 24 -8.68 -6.59 -11.53
C TRP A 24 -8.51 -7.36 -12.83
N ASP A 25 -9.61 -7.89 -13.35
CA ASP A 25 -9.70 -8.50 -14.68
C ASP A 25 -10.11 -7.43 -15.71
N PRO A 26 -9.21 -6.98 -16.59
CA PRO A 26 -9.52 -5.93 -17.56
C PRO A 26 -10.54 -6.37 -18.62
N ARG A 27 -10.74 -7.68 -18.83
CA ARG A 27 -11.67 -8.20 -19.86
C ARG A 27 -13.11 -8.19 -19.37
N THR A 28 -13.31 -8.47 -18.09
CA THR A 28 -14.65 -8.59 -17.48
C THR A 28 -15.00 -7.45 -16.56
N GLY A 29 -14.02 -6.61 -16.19
CA GLY A 29 -14.17 -5.57 -15.18
C GLY A 29 -14.21 -6.10 -13.75
N ARG A 30 -14.12 -7.42 -13.54
CA ARG A 30 -14.30 -8.03 -12.23
C ARG A 30 -13.16 -7.62 -11.29
N GLN A 31 -13.53 -7.10 -10.13
CA GLN A 31 -12.60 -6.77 -9.04
C GLN A 31 -12.70 -7.83 -7.94
N THR A 32 -11.55 -8.25 -7.42
CA THR A 32 -11.48 -9.18 -6.29
C THR A 32 -10.46 -8.64 -5.29
N PRO A 33 -10.89 -8.28 -4.07
CA PRO A 33 -9.96 -7.83 -3.04
C PRO A 33 -8.94 -8.91 -2.71
N TYR A 34 -7.66 -8.52 -2.69
CA TYR A 34 -6.55 -9.36 -2.23
C TYR A 34 -6.29 -9.10 -0.75
N LEU A 35 -6.20 -7.82 -0.36
CA LEU A 35 -6.03 -7.39 1.02
C LEU A 35 -6.80 -6.08 1.26
N LEU A 36 -7.53 -6.00 2.38
CA LEU A 36 -8.19 -4.79 2.87
C LEU A 36 -7.42 -4.26 4.07
N PHE A 37 -7.15 -2.96 4.11
CA PHE A 37 -6.36 -2.35 5.16
C PHE A 37 -6.68 -0.86 5.31
N ASP A 38 -6.31 -0.32 6.47
CA ASP A 38 -6.36 1.11 6.77
C ASP A 38 -4.91 1.60 6.88
N LEU A 39 -4.58 2.70 6.20
CA LEU A 39 -3.31 3.41 6.37
C LEU A 39 -3.56 4.53 7.39
N LEU A 40 -2.69 4.72 8.39
CA LEU A 40 -2.92 5.79 9.36
C LEU A 40 -2.72 7.15 8.69
N SER A 41 -3.45 8.15 9.19
CA SER A 41 -3.60 9.45 8.54
C SER A 41 -2.36 10.36 8.65
N ASP A 42 -1.38 10.04 9.50
CA ASP A 42 -0.24 10.93 9.76
C ASP A 42 1.09 10.31 9.30
N GLY A 43 1.80 11.00 8.40
CA GLY A 43 3.13 10.60 7.86
C GLY A 43 3.12 9.39 6.92
N GLU A 44 2.20 8.46 7.12
CA GLU A 44 2.01 7.23 6.32
C GLU A 44 1.20 7.48 5.03
N ALA A 45 0.51 8.61 4.93
CA ALA A 45 -0.24 9.00 3.73
C ALA A 45 0.65 9.07 2.47
N GLU A 46 1.92 9.48 2.61
CA GLU A 46 2.90 9.49 1.49
C GLU A 46 3.23 8.08 1.00
N LEU A 47 3.23 7.08 1.90
CA LEU A 47 3.45 5.69 1.52
C LEU A 47 2.27 5.13 0.73
N GLY A 48 1.06 5.63 1.00
CA GLY A 48 -0.14 5.30 0.24
C GLY A 48 -0.20 5.91 -1.16
N ASP A 49 0.66 6.89 -1.48
CA ASP A 49 0.74 7.50 -2.81
C ASP A 49 1.61 6.65 -3.75
N ALA A 50 0.95 5.95 -4.69
CA ALA A 50 1.62 5.13 -5.71
C ALA A 50 2.57 5.92 -6.63
N THR A 51 2.48 7.25 -6.68
CA THR A 51 3.42 8.09 -7.43
C THR A 51 4.74 8.28 -6.69
N GLN A 52 4.72 8.26 -5.35
CA GLN A 52 5.88 8.49 -4.48
C GLN A 52 6.49 7.19 -3.92
N SER A 53 5.73 6.09 -4.00
CA SER A 53 6.09 4.83 -3.38
C SER A 53 6.11 3.66 -4.37
N ASP A 54 6.99 2.71 -4.07
CA ASP A 54 6.98 1.40 -4.71
C ASP A 54 6.13 0.44 -3.87
N ILE A 55 5.22 -0.27 -4.54
CA ILE A 55 4.26 -1.16 -3.91
C ILE A 55 4.54 -2.59 -4.37
N VAL A 56 4.87 -3.45 -3.41
CA VAL A 56 5.22 -4.85 -3.66
C VAL A 56 4.21 -5.75 -2.97
N VAL A 57 3.76 -6.79 -3.67
CA VAL A 57 2.84 -7.81 -3.13
C VAL A 57 3.56 -9.14 -3.12
N GLU A 58 3.90 -9.63 -1.94
CA GLU A 58 4.63 -10.88 -1.77
C GLU A 58 4.12 -11.63 -0.54
N GLN A 59 4.04 -12.97 -0.66
CA GLN A 59 3.71 -13.87 0.46
C GLN A 59 2.43 -13.49 1.24
N GLY A 60 1.41 -12.97 0.55
CA GLY A 60 0.15 -12.54 1.20
C GLY A 60 0.23 -11.20 1.92
N GLY A 61 1.37 -10.49 1.84
CA GLY A 61 1.54 -9.14 2.33
C GLY A 61 1.58 -8.10 1.21
N VAL A 62 1.31 -6.84 1.59
CA VAL A 62 1.48 -5.65 0.78
C VAL A 62 2.50 -4.76 1.46
N PHE A 63 3.54 -4.36 0.73
CA PHE A 63 4.62 -3.52 1.22
C PHE A 63 4.62 -2.21 0.46
N PHE A 64 4.69 -1.10 1.20
CA PHE A 64 4.84 0.25 0.69
C PHE A 64 6.23 0.75 1.08
N ALA A 65 7.03 1.13 0.10
CA ALA A 65 8.36 1.69 0.32
C ALA A 65 8.48 3.05 -0.35
N LYS A 66 9.06 4.05 0.33
CA LYS A 66 9.38 5.32 -0.32
C LYS A 66 10.37 5.06 -1.45
N ARG A 67 10.12 5.62 -2.64
CA ARG A 67 11.04 5.47 -3.78
C ARG A 67 12.38 6.17 -3.55
N GLU A 68 12.35 7.27 -2.79
CA GLU A 68 13.54 8.02 -2.38
C GLU A 68 13.48 8.31 -0.89
N LEU A 69 14.62 8.19 -0.22
CA LEU A 69 14.79 8.60 1.17
C LEU A 69 15.48 9.96 1.18
N ALA A 70 14.77 10.97 1.69
CA ALA A 70 15.33 12.28 1.95
C ALA A 70 15.51 12.46 3.46
N ALA A 71 16.59 13.12 3.85
CA ALA A 71 16.76 13.57 5.23
C ALA A 71 15.75 14.69 5.53
N ASP A 72 15.17 14.70 6.72
CA ASP A 72 14.43 15.86 7.20
C ASP A 72 15.44 16.90 7.70
N ASP A 73 15.68 17.94 6.88
CA ASP A 73 16.60 19.03 7.24
C ASP A 73 16.16 19.80 8.50
N LYS A 74 14.86 19.76 8.85
CA LYS A 74 14.33 20.39 10.07
C LYS A 74 14.53 19.49 11.29
N HIS A 75 14.48 18.18 11.09
CA HIS A 75 14.63 17.17 12.14
C HIS A 75 15.64 16.08 11.75
N PRO A 76 16.94 16.41 11.63
CA PRO A 76 17.95 15.51 11.04
C PRO A 76 18.29 14.28 11.89
N LYS A 77 17.72 14.17 13.10
CA LYS A 77 17.89 13.02 14.00
C LYS A 77 16.64 12.14 14.09
N ASP A 78 15.53 12.57 13.49
CA ASP A 78 14.29 11.83 13.57
C ASP A 78 14.33 10.64 12.62
N ALA A 79 13.71 9.53 13.05
CA ALA A 79 13.65 8.34 12.23
C ALA A 79 12.71 8.59 11.05
N VAL A 80 13.20 8.32 9.84
CA VAL A 80 12.38 8.37 8.62
C VAL A 80 11.74 7.00 8.40
N LEU A 81 10.41 6.98 8.32
CA LEU A 81 9.68 5.79 7.91
C LEU A 81 10.02 5.46 6.45
N SER A 82 10.66 4.31 6.24
CA SER A 82 11.13 3.87 4.91
C SER A 82 10.22 2.84 4.26
N VAL A 83 9.73 1.87 5.05
CA VAL A 83 8.90 0.75 4.57
C VAL A 83 7.80 0.45 5.58
N LEU A 84 6.59 0.21 5.08
CA LEU A 84 5.44 -0.30 5.84
C LEU A 84 4.94 -1.60 5.19
N GLY A 85 4.89 -2.68 5.97
CA GLY A 85 4.33 -3.95 5.54
C GLY A 85 2.98 -4.22 6.22
N ILE A 86 1.99 -4.62 5.44
CA ILE A 86 0.66 -5.00 5.92
C ILE A 86 0.39 -6.43 5.44
N GLY A 87 0.13 -7.33 6.37
CA GLY A 87 -0.19 -8.73 6.09
C GLY A 87 -1.47 -9.16 6.81
N SER A 88 -1.98 -10.32 6.43
CA SER A 88 -2.97 -11.01 7.25
C SER A 88 -2.36 -11.30 8.63
N ALA A 89 -3.13 -11.08 9.70
CA ALA A 89 -2.80 -11.62 11.00
C ALA A 89 -3.03 -13.14 10.96
N GLU A 90 -2.12 -13.88 10.34
CA GLU A 90 -2.07 -15.32 10.60
C GLU A 90 -1.65 -15.49 12.06
N THR A 91 -2.60 -15.92 12.89
CA THR A 91 -2.35 -16.32 14.26
C THR A 91 -1.34 -17.47 14.23
N SER A 92 -0.08 -17.16 14.51
CA SER A 92 0.95 -18.16 14.79
C SER A 92 0.67 -18.86 16.13
#